data_AF-J3MDI7-F1
#
_entry.id   AF-J3MDI7-F1
#
_cell.length_a   1.000
_cell.length_b   1.000
_cell.length_c   1.000
_cell.angle_alpha   90.00
_cell.angle_beta   90.00
_cell.angle_gamma   90.00
#
_symmetry.space_group_name_H-M   'P 1'
#
loop_
_entity.id
_entity.type
_entity.pdbx_description
1 polymer ?
#
loop_
_entity_poly.entity_id
_entity_poly.type
_entity_poly.pdbx_seq_one_letter_code
_entity_poly.pdbx_strand_id
1 'polypeptide(L)'
;TSASRCKPCFAGAPCDPAFDPSRSSSFAAVPCGSPECPMDCTGSNCPFTVPFGNTTVANCTLVRDTLALSPSATFAGFTFGCVEFGAAAKTFDAAIGLIDLSRSSHLLASRVISSPPAANGTTTAAFSYCLPSSTSSRDFLSYAPLSSNPNHPNSYFVADVVGISVAGTQLPVPPTVFTAASTMLEVATEFTFLAPAAYAALRDEFRKAMAQYAAAPPFQVLDTCRYNFTGLDRFAVPAVALEFGGGMKLGLAVDQTMYFTEPFSVGCLAFAAAPLPAFPVSVIGTLAQRSTEVVHDVRGGRVGFIPGSC
;
A
#
# COMPACT_ATOMS: atom_id res chain seq x y z
N THR A 1 10.56 5.09 1.35
CA THR A 1 11.45 5.74 0.38
C THR A 1 11.50 4.92 -0.89
N SER A 2 11.45 5.56 -2.06
CA SER A 2 11.62 4.86 -3.36
C SER A 2 12.97 4.18 -3.42
N ALA A 3 13.03 2.99 -4.00
CA ALA A 3 14.25 2.19 -4.06
C ALA A 3 14.32 1.41 -5.37
N SER A 4 15.53 1.15 -5.85
CA SER A 4 15.76 0.31 -7.03
C SER A 4 17.04 -0.52 -6.86
N ARG A 5 17.08 -1.69 -7.49
CA ARG A 5 18.28 -2.50 -7.65
C ARG A 5 19.31 -1.74 -8.48
N CYS A 6 20.54 -1.68 -7.97
CA CYS A 6 21.65 -1.01 -8.66
C CYS A 6 22.84 -1.93 -8.91
N LYS A 7 23.60 -1.62 -9.97
CA LYS A 7 24.93 -2.20 -10.23
C LYS A 7 26.00 -1.46 -9.40
N PRO A 8 27.05 -2.16 -8.93
CA PRO A 8 27.34 -3.58 -9.11
C PRO A 8 26.54 -4.48 -8.15
N CYS A 9 26.06 -5.62 -8.64
CA CYS A 9 25.44 -6.64 -7.79
C CYS A 9 26.48 -7.55 -7.13
N PHE A 10 26.14 -8.15 -5.99
CA PHE A 10 27.01 -9.11 -5.30
C PHE A 10 27.30 -10.34 -6.18
N ALA A 11 28.50 -10.90 -6.06
CA ALA A 11 28.95 -12.03 -6.85
C ALA A 11 28.07 -13.27 -6.62
N GLY A 12 27.53 -13.83 -7.71
CA GLY A 12 26.79 -15.10 -7.70
C GLY A 12 25.26 -15.02 -7.89
N ALA A 13 24.68 -13.83 -8.07
CA ALA A 13 23.25 -13.67 -8.37
C ALA A 13 23.00 -12.96 -9.72
N PRO A 14 21.97 -13.35 -10.50
CA PRO A 14 21.57 -12.61 -11.70
C PRO A 14 21.09 -11.21 -11.32
N CYS A 15 21.75 -10.20 -11.88
CA CYS A 15 21.57 -8.79 -11.53
C CYS A 15 20.50 -8.10 -12.37
N ASP A 16 20.26 -8.57 -13.59
CA ASP A 16 19.38 -7.91 -14.54
C ASP A 16 17.90 -8.30 -14.36
N PRO A 17 16.98 -7.35 -14.49
CA PRO A 17 17.22 -5.93 -14.81
C PRO A 17 17.62 -5.13 -13.55
N ALA A 18 18.56 -4.18 -13.70
CA ALA A 18 19.02 -3.28 -12.64
C ALA A 18 19.41 -1.92 -13.21
N PHE A 19 19.28 -0.87 -12.39
CA PHE A 19 19.77 0.46 -12.71
C PHE A 19 21.31 0.47 -12.70
N ASP A 20 21.91 1.03 -13.75
CA ASP A 20 23.36 1.13 -13.91
C ASP A 20 23.80 2.60 -13.81
N PRO A 21 24.31 3.03 -12.64
CA PRO A 21 24.77 4.40 -12.44
C PRO A 21 25.82 4.85 -13.47
N SER A 22 26.64 3.94 -13.99
CA SER A 22 27.71 4.27 -14.94
C SER A 22 27.19 4.67 -16.32
N ARG A 23 25.94 4.32 -16.63
CA ARG A 23 25.29 4.60 -17.91
C ARG A 23 24.43 5.86 -17.89
N SER A 24 24.27 6.50 -16.73
CA SER A 24 23.48 7.71 -16.58
C SER A 24 24.38 8.93 -16.45
N SER A 25 24.15 9.93 -17.30
CA SER A 25 24.85 11.22 -17.23
C SER A 25 24.28 12.16 -16.17
N SER A 26 23.06 11.92 -15.67
CA SER A 26 22.42 12.72 -14.63
C SER A 26 22.51 12.10 -13.23
N PHE A 27 23.20 10.97 -13.10
CA PHE A 27 23.43 10.32 -11.83
C PHE A 27 24.30 11.18 -10.91
N ALA A 28 23.88 11.31 -9.66
CA ALA A 28 24.63 11.93 -8.59
C ALA A 28 24.44 11.20 -7.26
N ALA A 29 25.53 10.83 -6.59
CA ALA A 29 25.46 10.30 -5.23
C ALA A 29 25.08 11.41 -4.24
N VAL A 30 24.25 11.09 -3.23
CA VAL A 30 23.96 12.03 -2.15
C VAL A 30 25.07 11.92 -1.09
N PRO A 31 25.80 13.00 -0.77
CA PRO A 31 26.87 12.96 0.21
C PRO A 31 26.35 12.91 1.64
N CYS A 32 27.16 12.37 2.54
CA CYS A 32 26.92 12.47 3.98
C CYS A 32 26.90 13.94 4.45
N GLY A 33 26.00 14.25 5.38
CA GLY A 33 25.78 15.63 5.86
C GLY A 33 24.90 16.48 4.93
N SER A 34 24.45 15.94 3.79
CA SER A 34 23.38 16.52 3.00
C SER A 34 22.08 16.54 3.82
N PRO A 35 21.23 17.59 3.73
CA PRO A 35 19.96 17.65 4.45
C PRO A 35 18.98 16.51 4.07
N GLU A 36 19.22 15.84 2.94
CA GLU A 36 18.42 14.69 2.50
C GLU A 36 18.89 13.35 3.06
N CYS A 37 20.07 13.32 3.71
CA CYS A 37 20.61 12.10 4.28
C CYS A 37 19.96 11.83 5.64
N PRO A 38 19.22 10.71 5.82
CA PRO A 38 18.48 10.44 7.05
C PRO A 38 19.37 9.97 8.20
N MET A 39 20.65 9.69 7.95
CA MET A 39 21.58 9.09 8.88
C MET A 39 22.78 9.99 9.08
N ASP A 40 23.24 10.11 10.32
CA ASP A 40 24.55 10.71 10.60
C ASP A 40 25.63 9.75 10.09
N CYS A 41 26.25 10.13 8.98
CA CYS A 41 27.29 9.34 8.34
C CYS A 41 28.52 10.20 8.04
N THR A 42 29.65 9.52 7.88
CA THR A 42 30.92 10.13 7.50
C THR A 42 31.41 9.44 6.24
N GLY A 43 31.42 10.14 5.11
CA GLY A 43 31.81 9.54 3.82
C GLY A 43 31.29 10.32 2.61
N SER A 44 31.58 9.79 1.42
CA SER A 44 31.17 10.39 0.15
C SER A 44 29.72 10.06 -0.24
N ASN A 45 29.14 9.00 0.35
CA ASN A 45 27.83 8.48 0.01
C ASN A 45 26.99 8.34 1.28
N CYS A 46 25.71 8.70 1.21
CA CYS A 46 24.77 8.55 2.30
C CYS A 46 24.18 7.13 2.33
N PRO A 47 24.52 6.29 3.32
CA PRO A 47 23.93 4.97 3.47
C PRO A 47 22.61 5.06 4.24
N PHE A 48 21.68 4.16 3.95
CA PHE A 48 20.53 3.90 4.80
C PHE A 48 20.15 2.42 4.73
N THR A 49 19.47 1.95 5.77
CA THR A 49 19.01 0.56 5.85
C THR A 49 17.50 0.51 5.84
N VAL A 50 16.95 -0.57 5.29
CA VAL A 50 15.52 -0.87 5.36
C VAL A 50 15.33 -1.91 6.46
N PRO A 51 14.81 -1.53 7.63
CA PRO A 51 14.47 -2.48 8.68
C PRO A 51 13.10 -3.13 8.40
N PHE A 52 12.98 -4.41 8.72
CA PHE A 52 11.71 -5.13 8.86
C PHE A 52 11.70 -5.80 10.24
N GLY A 53 10.97 -5.22 11.19
CA GLY A 53 11.08 -5.60 12.60
C GLY A 53 12.50 -5.39 13.14
N ASN A 54 13.07 -6.43 13.76
CA ASN A 54 14.43 -6.40 14.31
C ASN A 54 15.52 -6.77 13.28
N THR A 55 15.15 -6.95 12.02
CA THR A 55 16.05 -7.47 10.98
C THR A 55 16.24 -6.42 9.90
N THR A 56 17.48 -6.12 9.54
CA THR A 56 17.78 -5.33 8.35
C THR A 56 17.56 -6.20 7.12
N VAL A 57 16.60 -5.81 6.27
CA VAL A 57 16.28 -6.57 5.05
C VAL A 57 17.01 -6.06 3.81
N ALA A 58 17.49 -4.82 3.83
CA ALA A 58 18.29 -4.27 2.73
C ALA A 58 19.23 -3.15 3.19
N ASN A 59 20.42 -3.11 2.60
CA ASN A 59 21.34 -1.98 2.67
C ASN A 59 21.20 -1.17 1.38
N CYS A 60 21.13 0.15 1.53
CA CYS A 60 20.90 1.05 0.43
C CYS A 60 21.84 2.26 0.49
N THR A 61 22.15 2.82 -0.66
CA THR A 61 22.83 4.12 -0.79
C THR A 61 21.86 5.12 -1.40
N LEU A 62 21.74 6.31 -0.83
CA LEU A 62 20.87 7.36 -1.35
C LEU A 62 21.53 8.03 -2.55
N VAL A 63 20.81 8.07 -3.67
CA VAL A 63 21.29 8.62 -4.95
C VAL A 63 20.22 9.51 -5.58
N ARG A 64 20.64 10.33 -6.55
CA ARG A 64 19.77 11.16 -7.38
C ARG A 64 19.98 10.82 -8.85
N ASP A 65 18.88 10.80 -9.59
CA ASP A 65 18.93 10.74 -11.04
C ASP A 65 17.65 11.34 -11.67
N THR A 66 17.54 11.31 -12.99
CA THR A 66 16.36 11.73 -13.74
C THR A 66 15.37 10.57 -13.86
N LEU A 67 14.14 10.75 -13.38
CA LEU A 67 13.04 9.81 -13.57
C LEU A 67 12.12 10.29 -14.70
N ALA A 68 12.04 9.52 -15.79
CA ALA A 68 11.08 9.76 -16.85
C ALA A 68 9.93 8.74 -16.76
N LEU A 69 8.72 9.21 -16.45
CA LEU A 69 7.51 8.37 -16.43
C LEU A 69 6.82 8.35 -17.81
N SER A 70 6.91 9.48 -18.52
CA SER A 70 6.46 9.63 -19.90
C SER A 70 7.30 10.69 -20.60
N PRO A 71 7.26 10.80 -21.93
CA PRO A 71 7.96 11.85 -22.66
C PRO A 71 7.62 13.28 -22.18
N SER A 72 6.44 13.47 -21.60
CA SER A 72 5.96 14.75 -21.07
C SER A 72 6.11 14.90 -19.55
N ALA A 73 6.53 13.85 -18.85
CA ALA A 73 6.66 13.82 -17.38
C ALA A 73 8.04 13.29 -16.98
N THR A 74 9.00 14.20 -16.96
CA THR A 74 10.40 13.93 -16.58
C THR A 74 10.77 14.76 -15.35
N PHE A 75 11.33 14.09 -14.34
CA PHE A 75 11.67 14.66 -13.04
C PHE A 75 13.18 14.58 -12.82
N ALA A 76 13.87 15.71 -12.95
CA ALA A 76 15.30 15.79 -12.68
C ALA A 76 15.60 15.76 -11.17
N GLY A 77 16.72 15.13 -10.80
CA GLY A 77 17.19 15.06 -9.41
C GLY A 77 16.20 14.36 -8.49
N PHE A 78 15.54 13.31 -8.99
CA PHE A 78 14.71 12.40 -8.22
C PHE A 78 15.60 11.57 -7.29
N THR A 79 15.34 11.67 -5.99
CA THR A 79 16.11 10.96 -4.97
C THR A 79 15.51 9.59 -4.71
N PHE A 80 16.31 8.53 -4.79
CA PHE A 80 15.91 7.16 -4.50
C PHE A 80 17.06 6.37 -3.89
N GLY A 81 16.73 5.23 -3.27
CA GLY A 81 17.72 4.31 -2.74
C GLY A 81 18.24 3.34 -3.80
N CYS A 82 19.54 3.35 -4.04
CA CYS A 82 20.22 2.24 -4.68
C CYS A 82 20.37 1.10 -3.68
N VAL A 83 19.65 0.01 -3.92
CA VAL A 83 19.72 -1.20 -3.08
C VAL A 83 20.90 -2.07 -3.51
N GLU A 84 21.79 -2.39 -2.58
CA GLU A 84 22.85 -3.36 -2.77
C GLU A 84 22.28 -4.76 -2.44
N PHE A 85 22.04 -5.58 -3.47
CA PHE A 85 21.44 -6.91 -3.27
C PHE A 85 22.46 -7.94 -2.80
N GLY A 86 22.15 -8.60 -1.68
CA GLY A 86 22.69 -9.91 -1.31
C GLY A 86 21.75 -11.04 -1.75
N ALA A 87 22.29 -12.26 -1.91
CA ALA A 87 21.60 -13.44 -2.46
C ALA A 87 20.32 -13.91 -1.72
N ALA A 88 19.96 -13.32 -0.57
CA ALA A 88 18.84 -13.74 0.27
C ALA A 88 17.57 -12.85 0.17
N ALA A 89 17.63 -11.70 -0.51
CA ALA A 89 16.53 -10.74 -0.53
C ALA A 89 15.56 -10.99 -1.71
N LYS A 90 14.51 -11.80 -1.48
CA LYS A 90 13.36 -12.00 -2.39
C LYS A 90 12.32 -10.87 -2.28
N THR A 91 12.73 -9.62 -2.11
CA THR A 91 11.82 -8.53 -1.68
C THR A 91 11.04 -7.88 -2.82
N PHE A 92 11.35 -8.20 -4.08
CA PHE A 92 10.62 -7.68 -5.24
C PHE A 92 10.30 -8.86 -6.16
N ASP A 93 9.06 -9.32 -6.13
CA ASP A 93 8.56 -10.36 -7.02
C ASP A 93 8.63 -9.84 -8.47
N ALA A 94 9.73 -10.14 -9.16
CA ALA A 94 10.07 -9.72 -10.53
C ALA A 94 10.24 -8.21 -10.79
N ALA A 95 9.83 -7.32 -9.88
CA ALA A 95 10.10 -5.88 -9.99
C ALA A 95 11.57 -5.54 -9.67
N ILE A 96 12.09 -4.47 -10.27
CA ILE A 96 13.47 -4.00 -10.05
C ILE A 96 13.57 -2.94 -8.94
N GLY A 97 12.43 -2.52 -8.37
CA GLY A 97 12.35 -1.45 -7.38
C GLY A 97 10.92 -1.13 -6.95
N LEU A 98 10.82 -0.20 -6.01
CA LEU A 98 9.59 0.37 -5.46
C LEU A 98 9.60 1.88 -5.69
N ILE A 99 8.52 2.43 -6.23
CA ILE A 99 8.28 3.87 -6.24
C ILE A 99 7.39 4.18 -5.05
N ASP A 100 7.93 4.97 -4.13
CA ASP A 100 7.20 5.45 -2.97
C ASP A 100 6.49 6.76 -3.34
N LEU A 101 5.16 6.73 -3.28
CA LEU A 101 4.31 7.89 -3.54
C LEU A 101 4.05 8.74 -2.30
N SER A 102 4.56 8.34 -1.14
CA SER A 102 4.29 8.96 0.17
C SER A 102 4.62 10.46 0.23
N ARG A 103 4.09 11.15 1.24
CA ARG A 103 4.09 12.61 1.44
C ARG A 103 5.46 13.23 1.71
N SER A 104 6.55 12.46 1.69
CA SER A 104 7.85 13.03 2.01
C SER A 104 8.25 14.10 0.99
N SER A 105 8.88 15.17 1.46
CA SER A 105 9.34 16.32 0.65
C SER A 105 10.29 15.96 -0.49
N HIS A 106 10.87 14.75 -0.45
CA HIS A 106 11.89 14.28 -1.39
C HIS A 106 11.34 13.28 -2.42
N LEU A 107 10.05 12.90 -2.32
CA LEU A 107 9.45 11.84 -3.13
C LEU A 107 8.56 12.37 -4.25
N LEU A 108 8.19 11.45 -5.16
CA LEU A 108 7.56 11.75 -6.44
C LEU A 108 6.32 12.63 -6.30
N ALA A 109 5.40 12.25 -5.41
CA ALA A 109 4.16 12.97 -5.21
C ALA A 109 4.42 14.43 -4.85
N SER A 110 5.29 14.70 -3.87
CA SER A 110 5.70 16.04 -3.43
C SER A 110 6.47 16.84 -4.49
N ARG A 111 7.27 16.19 -5.35
CA ARG A 111 8.03 16.86 -6.41
C ARG A 111 7.16 17.23 -7.61
N VAL A 112 6.10 16.47 -7.89
CA VAL A 112 5.04 16.88 -8.83
C VAL A 112 4.35 18.17 -8.33
N ILE A 113 4.16 18.32 -7.01
CA ILE A 113 3.60 19.54 -6.37
C ILE A 113 4.50 20.76 -6.58
N SER A 114 5.81 20.56 -6.56
CA SER A 114 6.82 21.62 -6.67
C SER A 114 7.14 22.04 -8.11
N SER A 115 6.49 21.44 -9.11
CA SER A 115 6.61 21.89 -10.51
C SER A 115 5.89 23.24 -10.69
N PRO A 116 6.42 24.16 -11.51
CA PRO A 116 5.88 25.50 -11.65
C PRO A 116 4.39 25.44 -12.03
N PRO A 117 3.56 26.33 -11.47
CA PRO A 117 2.13 26.26 -11.67
C PRO A 117 1.78 26.35 -13.16
N ALA A 118 0.82 25.53 -13.58
CA ALA A 118 0.13 25.78 -14.85
C ALA A 118 -0.36 27.24 -14.85
N ALA A 119 -0.32 27.89 -16.02
CA ALA A 119 -0.48 29.33 -16.23
C ALA A 119 -1.72 30.01 -15.60
N ASN A 120 -2.64 29.25 -14.98
CA ASN A 120 -3.88 29.71 -14.36
C ASN A 120 -3.88 29.66 -12.80
N GLY A 121 -2.73 29.57 -12.14
CA GLY A 121 -2.63 29.96 -10.72
C GLY A 121 -3.21 29.01 -9.66
N THR A 122 -3.69 27.82 -10.04
CA THR A 122 -4.08 26.77 -9.09
C THR A 122 -3.40 25.45 -9.43
N THR A 123 -2.31 25.13 -8.73
CA THR A 123 -1.73 23.78 -8.71
C THR A 123 -2.51 22.90 -7.74
N THR A 124 -3.45 22.13 -8.27
CA THR A 124 -4.01 20.96 -7.60
C THR A 124 -2.94 19.87 -7.63
N ALA A 125 -2.38 19.56 -6.46
CA ALA A 125 -1.50 18.42 -6.29
C ALA A 125 -2.33 17.20 -5.93
N ALA A 126 -2.73 16.47 -6.97
CA ALA A 126 -3.43 15.21 -6.81
C ALA A 126 -2.82 14.16 -7.73
N PHE A 127 -2.82 12.92 -7.28
CA PHE A 127 -2.55 11.76 -8.13
C PHE A 127 -3.64 10.72 -7.88
N SER A 128 -3.94 9.93 -8.89
CA SER A 128 -4.78 8.75 -8.72
C SER A 128 -4.07 7.52 -9.24
N TYR A 129 -4.44 6.37 -8.69
CA TYR A 129 -4.04 5.08 -9.24
C TYR A 129 -5.26 4.17 -9.34
N CYS A 130 -5.20 3.28 -10.33
CA CYS A 130 -6.23 2.28 -10.59
C CYS A 130 -5.57 0.90 -10.58
N LEU A 131 -6.05 0.01 -9.72
CA LEU A 131 -5.63 -1.39 -9.71
C LEU A 131 -6.66 -2.20 -10.52
N PRO A 132 -6.33 -2.64 -11.75
CA PRO A 132 -7.29 -3.30 -12.61
C PRO A 132 -7.67 -4.70 -12.08
N SER A 133 -8.96 -5.02 -12.05
CA SER A 133 -9.47 -6.40 -11.92
C SER A 133 -10.56 -6.68 -12.96
N SER A 134 -10.23 -6.57 -14.24
CA SER A 134 -11.02 -7.11 -15.37
C SER A 134 -12.56 -6.98 -15.33
N THR A 135 -13.16 -6.02 -14.63
CA THR A 135 -14.63 -5.90 -14.48
C THR A 135 -15.02 -4.44 -14.57
N SER A 136 -15.83 -4.09 -15.57
CA SER A 136 -16.19 -2.71 -15.89
C SER A 136 -17.57 -2.37 -15.30
N SER A 137 -17.61 -1.70 -14.15
CA SER A 137 -18.85 -1.10 -13.63
C SER A 137 -18.58 0.16 -12.82
N ARG A 138 -18.87 1.34 -13.37
CA ARG A 138 -18.55 2.61 -12.71
C ARG A 138 -19.53 2.93 -11.56
N ASP A 139 -19.01 3.17 -10.36
CA ASP A 139 -19.72 3.80 -9.26
C ASP A 139 -19.22 5.24 -9.00
N PHE A 140 -19.94 5.96 -8.13
CA PHE A 140 -19.70 7.38 -7.85
C PHE A 140 -18.49 7.62 -6.92
N LEU A 141 -17.76 8.71 -7.19
CA LEU A 141 -16.61 9.19 -6.42
C LEU A 141 -17.01 9.58 -4.99
N SER A 142 -16.35 8.97 -3.99
CA SER A 142 -16.56 9.21 -2.56
C SER A 142 -15.27 9.67 -1.89
N TYR A 143 -15.28 10.67 -1.01
CA TYR A 143 -14.07 11.21 -0.38
C TYR A 143 -14.00 10.90 1.13
N ALA A 144 -12.84 10.39 1.58
CA ALA A 144 -12.41 10.28 2.97
C ALA A 144 -11.33 11.34 3.28
N PRO A 145 -11.23 11.89 4.50
CA PRO A 145 -10.13 12.77 4.85
C PRO A 145 -8.79 11.98 4.88
N LEU A 146 -7.66 12.64 4.64
CA LEU A 146 -6.34 12.08 4.94
C LEU A 146 -5.93 12.53 6.34
N SER A 147 -5.48 11.59 7.18
CA SER A 147 -4.90 11.93 8.49
C SER A 147 -3.36 12.00 8.40
N SER A 148 -2.75 12.61 9.41
CA SER A 148 -1.31 12.62 9.61
C SER A 148 -0.97 11.85 10.88
N ASN A 149 -0.09 10.85 10.80
CA ASN A 149 0.42 10.14 11.97
C ASN A 149 1.80 10.72 12.37
N PRO A 150 1.97 11.25 13.59
CA PRO A 150 3.25 11.82 14.04
C PRO A 150 4.42 10.82 14.03
N ASN A 151 4.13 9.52 14.22
CA ASN A 151 5.14 8.46 14.20
C ASN A 151 5.54 8.04 12.78
N HIS A 152 4.71 8.37 11.79
CA HIS A 152 4.93 8.06 10.38
C HIS A 152 4.53 9.26 9.49
N PRO A 153 5.20 10.42 9.61
CA PRO A 153 4.77 11.67 9.00
C PRO A 153 4.72 11.63 7.47
N ASN A 154 5.44 10.68 6.86
CA ASN A 154 5.56 10.55 5.41
C ASN A 154 4.46 9.68 4.80
N SER A 155 3.80 8.76 5.50
CA SER A 155 2.84 7.84 4.86
C SER A 155 1.45 8.46 4.65
N TYR A 156 0.71 7.98 3.64
CA TYR A 156 -0.72 8.34 3.50
C TYR A 156 -1.55 7.49 4.44
N PHE A 157 -2.03 8.12 5.49
CA PHE A 157 -3.07 7.57 6.34
C PHE A 157 -4.41 8.10 5.85
N VAL A 158 -5.36 7.19 5.68
CA VAL A 158 -6.76 7.61 5.54
C VAL A 158 -7.26 7.91 6.94
N ALA A 159 -7.87 9.07 7.10
CA ALA A 159 -8.45 9.46 8.35
C ALA A 159 -9.54 8.48 8.72
N ASP A 160 -9.32 7.88 9.89
CA ASP A 160 -10.31 7.27 10.77
C ASP A 160 -11.27 6.36 10.02
N VAL A 161 -10.83 5.16 9.65
CA VAL A 161 -11.79 4.05 9.61
C VAL A 161 -12.45 4.06 10.98
N VAL A 162 -13.74 4.38 11.06
CA VAL A 162 -14.48 4.53 12.34
C VAL A 162 -15.34 3.32 12.63
N GLY A 163 -15.47 2.43 11.65
CA GLY A 163 -16.30 1.24 11.77
C GLY A 163 -16.18 0.32 10.56
N ILE A 164 -16.71 -0.87 10.74
CA ILE A 164 -16.86 -1.87 9.70
C ILE A 164 -18.27 -2.44 9.85
N SER A 165 -18.93 -2.72 8.73
CA SER A 165 -20.21 -3.41 8.71
C SER A 165 -20.12 -4.71 7.91
N VAL A 166 -20.87 -5.73 8.37
CA VAL A 166 -20.99 -7.04 7.72
C VAL A 166 -22.48 -7.31 7.48
N ALA A 167 -22.85 -7.59 6.23
CA ALA A 167 -24.25 -7.75 5.81
C ALA A 167 -25.16 -6.58 6.25
N GLY A 168 -24.63 -5.36 6.23
CA GLY A 168 -25.32 -4.14 6.67
C GLY A 168 -25.42 -3.96 8.19
N THR A 169 -24.92 -4.90 8.99
CA THR A 169 -24.88 -4.79 10.46
C THR A 169 -23.54 -4.21 10.90
N GLN A 170 -23.59 -3.12 11.65
CA GLN A 170 -22.38 -2.50 12.20
C GLN A 170 -21.74 -3.40 13.26
N LEU A 171 -20.42 -3.59 13.18
CA LEU A 171 -19.69 -4.33 14.20
C LEU A 171 -19.67 -3.54 15.52
N PRO A 172 -19.83 -4.19 16.68
CA PRO A 172 -19.82 -3.55 17.99
C PRO A 172 -18.38 -3.24 18.46
N VAL A 173 -17.61 -2.55 17.63
CA VAL A 173 -16.23 -2.15 17.92
C VAL A 173 -16.19 -0.65 18.15
N PRO A 174 -15.65 -0.17 19.29
CA PRO A 174 -15.51 1.26 19.54
C PRO A 174 -14.66 1.93 18.44
N PRO A 175 -15.05 3.12 17.93
CA PRO A 175 -14.26 3.85 16.94
C PRO A 175 -12.80 4.06 17.36
N THR A 176 -12.57 4.20 18.68
CA THR A 176 -11.25 4.38 19.28
C THR A 176 -10.27 3.23 18.97
N VAL A 177 -10.75 2.00 18.76
CA VAL A 177 -9.92 0.86 18.39
C VAL A 177 -9.31 1.05 17.01
N PHE A 178 -10.08 1.63 16.09
CA PHE A 178 -9.63 1.87 14.73
C PHE A 178 -8.76 3.12 14.63
N THR A 179 -9.13 4.21 15.33
CA THR A 179 -8.35 5.46 15.32
C THR A 179 -7.01 5.32 16.04
N ALA A 180 -6.92 4.46 17.08
CA ALA A 180 -5.67 4.23 17.81
C ALA A 180 -4.56 3.62 16.94
N ALA A 181 -4.92 2.74 16.00
CA ALA A 181 -3.94 2.14 15.10
C ALA A 181 -3.54 3.09 13.96
N SER A 182 -4.38 4.07 13.59
CA SER A 182 -4.34 4.71 12.26
C SER A 182 -4.49 3.66 11.13
N THR A 183 -5.08 4.05 10.00
CA THR A 183 -5.22 3.15 8.84
C THR A 183 -4.41 3.66 7.65
N MET A 184 -3.49 2.85 7.16
CA MET A 184 -2.65 3.14 6.00
C MET A 184 -3.24 2.49 4.74
N LEU A 185 -3.21 3.21 3.62
CA LEU A 185 -3.40 2.60 2.29
C LEU A 185 -2.04 2.12 1.79
N GLU A 186 -1.92 0.84 1.50
CA GLU A 186 -0.68 0.24 1.03
C GLU A 186 -0.88 -0.57 -0.24
N VAL A 187 -0.02 -0.34 -1.24
CA VAL A 187 -0.03 -1.09 -2.51
C VAL A 187 1.02 -2.20 -2.54
N ALA A 188 1.82 -2.34 -1.49
CA ALA A 188 2.85 -3.37 -1.33
C ALA A 188 2.37 -4.62 -0.57
N THR A 189 1.18 -4.56 0.02
CA THR A 189 0.59 -5.64 0.81
C THR A 189 -0.69 -6.11 0.14
N GLU A 190 -0.84 -7.42 -0.06
CA GLU A 190 -2.01 -7.97 -0.76
C GLU A 190 -3.29 -7.92 0.08
N PHE A 191 -3.20 -8.39 1.34
CA PHE A 191 -4.35 -8.51 2.25
C PHE A 191 -4.52 -7.31 3.17
N THR A 192 -5.72 -7.14 3.72
CA THR A 192 -6.01 -6.08 4.69
C THR A 192 -5.69 -6.55 6.12
N PHE A 193 -4.92 -5.76 6.86
CA PHE A 193 -4.56 -6.05 8.25
C PHE A 193 -5.24 -5.06 9.17
N LEU A 194 -6.01 -5.55 10.14
CA LEU A 194 -6.73 -4.71 11.10
C LEU A 194 -6.17 -4.88 12.51
N ALA A 195 -6.33 -3.86 13.35
CA ALA A 195 -6.08 -3.98 14.78
C ALA A 195 -6.77 -5.27 15.33
N PRO A 196 -6.09 -6.08 16.18
CA PRO A 196 -6.59 -7.42 16.54
C PRO A 196 -8.03 -7.46 17.07
N ALA A 197 -8.45 -6.45 17.84
CA ALA A 197 -9.82 -6.35 18.34
C ALA A 197 -10.85 -6.08 17.23
N ALA A 198 -10.51 -5.21 16.27
CA ALA A 198 -11.35 -4.96 15.10
C ALA A 198 -11.43 -6.19 14.19
N TYR A 199 -10.29 -6.85 13.96
CA TYR A 199 -10.23 -8.09 13.20
C TYR A 199 -11.08 -9.19 13.84
N ALA A 200 -10.97 -9.41 15.15
CA ALA A 200 -11.72 -10.43 15.85
C ALA A 200 -13.23 -10.25 15.69
N ALA A 201 -13.73 -9.02 15.82
CA ALA A 201 -15.14 -8.71 15.61
C ALA A 201 -15.59 -8.97 14.17
N LEU A 202 -14.81 -8.53 13.17
CA LEU A 202 -15.10 -8.78 11.75
C LEU A 202 -15.13 -10.27 11.45
N ARG A 203 -14.10 -10.99 11.90
CA ARG A 203 -13.94 -12.43 11.74
C ARG A 203 -15.14 -13.17 12.32
N ASP A 204 -15.57 -12.83 13.53
CA ASP A 204 -16.63 -13.57 14.22
C ASP A 204 -18.00 -13.34 13.56
N GLU A 205 -18.33 -12.11 13.15
CA GLU A 205 -19.56 -11.83 12.40
C GLU A 205 -19.54 -12.43 10.99
N PHE A 206 -18.41 -12.33 10.28
CA PHE A 206 -18.25 -12.95 8.97
C PHE A 206 -18.40 -14.47 9.05
N ARG A 207 -17.83 -15.11 10.08
CA ARG A 207 -17.96 -16.56 10.30
C ARG A 207 -19.41 -16.99 10.55
N LYS A 208 -20.18 -16.20 11.31
CA LYS A 208 -21.62 -16.43 11.54
C LYS A 208 -22.40 -16.32 10.23
N ALA A 209 -22.16 -15.26 9.44
CA ALA A 209 -22.85 -15.06 8.17
C ALA A 209 -22.50 -16.14 7.13
N MET A 210 -21.31 -16.74 7.22
CA MET A 210 -20.83 -17.82 6.34
C MET A 210 -20.99 -19.22 6.95
N ALA A 211 -21.88 -19.42 7.93
CA ALA A 211 -22.05 -20.70 8.63
C ALA A 211 -22.55 -21.85 7.73
N GLN A 212 -23.19 -21.51 6.60
CA GLN A 212 -23.63 -22.49 5.60
C GLN A 212 -22.48 -23.17 4.84
N TYR A 213 -21.29 -22.59 4.87
CA TYR A 213 -20.09 -23.14 4.23
C TYR A 213 -19.23 -23.86 5.26
N ALA A 214 -18.70 -25.03 4.90
CA ALA A 214 -17.82 -25.79 5.78
C ALA A 214 -16.50 -25.04 6.03
N ALA A 215 -16.00 -25.06 7.26
CA ALA A 215 -14.71 -24.45 7.59
C ALA A 215 -13.56 -25.17 6.87
N ALA A 216 -12.63 -24.40 6.32
CA ALA A 216 -11.41 -24.90 5.70
C ALA A 216 -10.17 -24.56 6.55
N PRO A 217 -9.06 -25.31 6.40
CA PRO A 217 -7.78 -24.94 6.98
C PRO A 217 -7.36 -23.53 6.58
N PRO A 218 -6.62 -22.82 7.46
CA PRO A 218 -6.12 -21.49 7.16
C PRO A 218 -5.16 -21.51 5.95
N PHE A 219 -5.16 -20.43 5.19
CA PHE A 219 -4.22 -20.20 4.10
C PHE A 219 -3.26 -19.09 4.48
N GLN A 220 -1.99 -19.44 4.71
CA GLN A 220 -0.96 -18.49 5.18
C GLN A 220 -1.44 -17.72 6.43
N VAL A 221 -1.57 -16.39 6.34
CA VAL A 221 -2.03 -15.51 7.41
C VAL A 221 -3.56 -15.41 7.52
N LEU A 222 -4.30 -15.96 6.55
CA LEU A 222 -5.76 -15.92 6.51
C LEU A 222 -6.34 -17.06 7.34
N ASP A 223 -6.94 -16.72 8.48
CA ASP A 223 -7.45 -17.71 9.45
C ASP A 223 -8.92 -18.12 9.22
N THR A 224 -9.59 -17.49 8.25
CA THR A 224 -11.03 -17.63 8.04
C THR A 224 -11.30 -18.08 6.61
N CYS A 225 -11.16 -19.38 6.40
CA CYS A 225 -11.37 -20.04 5.11
C CYS A 225 -12.62 -20.93 5.12
N ARG A 226 -13.23 -21.10 3.95
CA ARG A 226 -14.44 -21.88 3.69
C ARG A 226 -14.27 -22.78 2.47
N TYR A 227 -14.81 -23.98 2.56
CA TYR A 227 -14.90 -24.95 1.47
C TYR A 227 -16.19 -24.79 0.66
N ASN A 228 -16.27 -25.55 -0.43
CA ASN A 228 -17.48 -25.83 -1.20
C ASN A 228 -17.94 -24.70 -2.14
N PHE A 229 -16.99 -23.98 -2.74
CA PHE A 229 -17.26 -23.07 -3.86
C PHE A 229 -17.24 -23.78 -5.22
N THR A 230 -16.62 -24.96 -5.29
CA THR A 230 -16.55 -25.80 -6.50
C THR A 230 -17.92 -26.34 -6.90
N GLY A 231 -18.32 -26.10 -8.15
CA GLY A 231 -19.59 -26.60 -8.72
C GLY A 231 -20.83 -25.79 -8.36
N LEU A 232 -20.68 -24.68 -7.64
CA LEU A 232 -21.76 -23.72 -7.40
C LEU A 232 -21.82 -22.70 -8.53
N ASP A 233 -22.95 -22.62 -9.24
CA ASP A 233 -23.19 -21.57 -10.24
C ASP A 233 -23.25 -20.17 -9.60
N ARG A 234 -23.66 -20.11 -8.33
CA ARG A 234 -23.75 -18.90 -7.51
C ARG A 234 -23.48 -19.23 -6.04
N PHE A 235 -22.73 -18.36 -5.37
CA PHE A 235 -22.51 -18.43 -3.92
C PHE A 235 -22.76 -17.05 -3.30
N ALA A 236 -23.16 -17.03 -2.03
CA ALA A 236 -23.48 -15.80 -1.31
C ALA A 236 -22.36 -15.50 -0.31
N VAL A 237 -21.78 -14.30 -0.40
CA VAL A 237 -20.80 -13.77 0.55
C VAL A 237 -21.42 -12.54 1.20
N PRO A 238 -21.32 -12.37 2.53
CA PRO A 238 -21.84 -11.17 3.18
C PRO A 238 -21.08 -9.93 2.69
N ALA A 239 -21.82 -8.87 2.38
CA ALA A 239 -21.23 -7.59 2.01
C ALA A 239 -20.43 -7.03 3.20
N VAL A 240 -19.19 -6.60 2.94
CA VAL A 240 -18.34 -5.92 3.92
C VAL A 240 -18.16 -4.48 3.48
N ALA A 241 -18.32 -3.52 4.40
CA ALA A 241 -18.05 -2.12 4.10
C ALA A 241 -17.17 -1.49 5.17
N LEU A 242 -16.21 -0.68 4.74
CA LEU A 242 -15.36 0.16 5.58
C LEU A 242 -16.01 1.54 5.74
N GLU A 243 -16.16 1.99 6.98
CA GLU A 243 -16.74 3.30 7.28
C GLU A 243 -15.63 4.27 7.69
N PHE A 244 -15.63 5.45 7.08
CA PHE A 244 -14.62 6.49 7.32
C PHE A 244 -15.23 7.69 8.05
N GLY A 245 -14.38 8.43 8.75
CA GLY A 245 -14.72 9.71 9.36
C GLY A 245 -15.37 10.66 8.34
N GLY A 246 -16.45 11.31 8.73
CA GLY A 246 -17.27 12.13 7.82
C GLY A 246 -18.44 11.38 7.15
N GLY A 247 -18.64 10.10 7.47
CA GLY A 247 -19.84 9.33 7.09
C GLY A 247 -19.74 8.62 5.74
N MET A 248 -18.57 8.62 5.11
CA MET A 248 -18.32 7.85 3.89
C MET A 248 -18.29 6.35 4.20
N LYS A 249 -18.88 5.54 3.32
CA LYS A 249 -18.79 4.08 3.36
C LYS A 249 -18.23 3.55 2.04
N LEU A 250 -17.18 2.74 2.10
CA LEU A 250 -16.65 2.00 0.96
C LEU A 250 -17.12 0.55 1.06
N GLY A 251 -18.07 0.18 0.21
CA GLY A 251 -18.49 -1.22 0.06
C GLY A 251 -17.43 -2.01 -0.71
N LEU A 252 -17.10 -3.19 -0.22
CA LEU A 252 -16.16 -4.09 -0.86
C LEU A 252 -16.90 -5.20 -1.60
N ALA A 253 -16.55 -5.40 -2.86
CA ALA A 253 -16.98 -6.50 -3.70
C ALA A 253 -16.39 -7.84 -3.21
N VAL A 254 -16.89 -8.94 -3.79
CA VAL A 254 -16.51 -10.30 -3.37
C VAL A 254 -15.03 -10.56 -3.63
N ASP A 255 -14.52 -10.14 -4.79
CA ASP A 255 -13.11 -10.26 -5.18
C ASP A 255 -12.16 -9.34 -4.39
N GLN A 256 -12.72 -8.32 -3.71
CA GLN A 256 -12.00 -7.44 -2.77
C GLN A 256 -12.01 -7.98 -1.33
N THR A 257 -13.03 -8.77 -0.99
CA THR A 257 -13.26 -9.30 0.38
C THR A 257 -12.75 -10.73 0.55
N MET A 258 -12.74 -11.52 -0.52
CA MET A 258 -12.40 -12.95 -0.52
C MET A 258 -11.18 -13.21 -1.41
N TYR A 259 -10.28 -14.05 -0.91
CA TYR A 259 -9.19 -14.64 -1.66
C TYR A 259 -9.50 -16.10 -1.95
N PHE A 260 -9.55 -16.49 -3.22
CA PHE A 260 -9.78 -17.87 -3.64
C PHE A 260 -8.46 -18.53 -4.01
N THR A 261 -8.15 -19.67 -3.39
CA THR A 261 -6.96 -20.45 -3.74
C THR A 261 -7.24 -21.26 -5.00
N GLU A 262 -6.21 -21.57 -5.79
CA GLU A 262 -6.32 -22.53 -6.88
C GLU A 262 -6.01 -23.96 -6.40
N PRO A 263 -6.86 -24.97 -6.71
CA PRO A 263 -8.15 -24.85 -7.40
C PRO A 263 -9.19 -24.14 -6.54
N PHE A 264 -10.13 -23.40 -7.17
CA PHE A 264 -11.26 -22.57 -6.64
C PHE A 264 -12.23 -23.24 -5.62
N SER A 265 -11.75 -24.25 -4.91
CA SER A 265 -12.43 -25.05 -3.89
C SER A 265 -12.42 -24.40 -2.50
N VAL A 266 -11.51 -23.46 -2.24
CA VAL A 266 -11.36 -22.76 -0.96
C VAL A 266 -11.35 -21.26 -1.17
N GLY A 267 -12.20 -20.56 -0.40
CA GLY A 267 -12.25 -19.11 -0.33
C GLY A 267 -11.99 -18.65 1.10
N CYS A 268 -11.08 -17.70 1.27
CA CYS A 268 -10.68 -17.13 2.56
C CYS A 268 -11.05 -15.66 2.63
N LEU A 269 -11.47 -15.20 3.80
CA LEU A 269 -11.60 -13.77 4.09
C LEU A 269 -10.21 -13.13 3.95
N ALA A 270 -10.07 -12.12 3.09
CA ALA A 270 -8.82 -11.43 2.79
C ALA A 270 -8.41 -10.38 3.85
N PHE A 271 -8.72 -10.70 5.10
CA PHE A 271 -8.42 -9.88 6.27
C PHE A 271 -7.65 -10.71 7.28
N ALA A 272 -6.72 -10.08 8.00
CA ALA A 272 -5.99 -10.70 9.10
C ALA A 272 -5.78 -9.69 10.25
N ALA A 273 -5.38 -10.21 11.41
CA ALA A 273 -4.92 -9.37 12.51
C ALA A 273 -3.54 -8.79 12.18
N ALA A 274 -3.36 -7.48 12.41
CA ALA A 274 -2.07 -6.83 12.32
C ALA A 274 -1.08 -7.47 13.32
N PRO A 275 0.17 -7.78 12.91
CA PRO A 275 1.16 -8.39 13.78
C PRO A 275 1.70 -7.37 14.79
N LEU A 276 0.97 -7.17 15.88
CA LEU A 276 1.40 -6.34 17.01
C LEU A 276 2.48 -7.05 17.85
N PRO A 277 3.47 -6.33 18.40
CA PRO A 277 3.68 -4.88 18.33
C PRO A 277 4.49 -4.42 17.11
N ALA A 278 4.90 -5.34 16.23
CA ALA A 278 5.83 -5.06 15.13
C ALA A 278 5.27 -4.06 14.10
N PHE A 279 3.95 -4.07 13.88
CA PHE A 279 3.26 -3.11 13.01
C PHE A 279 2.06 -2.50 13.74
N PRO A 280 2.22 -1.34 14.41
CA PRO A 280 1.18 -0.73 15.24
C PRO A 280 0.09 -0.01 14.44
N VAL A 281 -0.09 -0.36 13.16
CA VAL A 281 -1.02 0.30 12.23
C VAL A 281 -1.95 -0.72 11.56
N SER A 282 -3.18 -0.30 11.25
CA SER A 282 -4.04 -1.05 10.33
C SER A 282 -3.66 -0.69 8.89
N VAL A 283 -3.79 -1.64 7.98
CA VAL A 283 -3.38 -1.51 6.57
C VAL A 283 -4.51 -2.02 5.68
N ILE A 284 -4.96 -1.20 4.74
CA ILE A 284 -5.82 -1.63 3.64
C ILE A 284 -4.91 -2.06 2.49
N GLY A 285 -4.93 -3.35 2.15
CA GLY A 285 -4.09 -3.94 1.11
C GLY A 285 -4.62 -3.74 -0.31
N THR A 286 -3.87 -4.22 -1.31
CA THR A 286 -4.22 -4.09 -2.74
C THR A 286 -5.50 -4.81 -3.11
N LEU A 287 -5.82 -5.95 -2.48
CA LEU A 287 -7.03 -6.70 -2.80
C LEU A 287 -8.28 -5.86 -2.50
N ALA A 288 -8.31 -5.17 -1.35
CA ALA A 288 -9.41 -4.26 -0.99
C ALA A 288 -9.49 -3.00 -1.86
N GLN A 289 -8.41 -2.67 -2.58
CA GLN A 289 -8.32 -1.51 -3.47
C GLN A 289 -8.53 -1.87 -4.96
N ARG A 290 -8.65 -3.15 -5.31
CA ARG A 290 -8.87 -3.62 -6.69
C ARG A 290 -10.13 -3.03 -7.29
N SER A 291 -10.15 -2.84 -8.61
CA SER A 291 -11.25 -2.17 -9.33
C SER A 291 -11.62 -0.78 -8.81
N THR A 292 -10.85 -0.19 -7.90
CA THR A 292 -11.18 1.10 -7.29
C THR A 292 -10.11 2.11 -7.67
N GLU A 293 -10.49 3.22 -8.29
CA GLU A 293 -9.58 4.34 -8.43
C GLU A 293 -9.45 5.07 -7.11
N VAL A 294 -8.23 5.15 -6.60
CA VAL A 294 -7.90 5.85 -5.37
C VAL A 294 -7.26 7.18 -5.74
N VAL A 295 -7.91 8.28 -5.38
CA VAL A 295 -7.52 9.65 -5.72
C VAL A 295 -6.95 10.34 -4.49
N HIS A 296 -5.66 10.62 -4.46
CA HIS A 296 -5.04 11.38 -3.37
C HIS A 296 -5.05 12.87 -3.70
N ASP A 297 -5.91 13.65 -3.03
CA ASP A 297 -5.82 15.11 -3.01
C ASP A 297 -4.84 15.53 -1.90
N VAL A 298 -3.57 15.67 -2.28
CA VAL A 298 -2.49 15.94 -1.34
C VAL A 298 -2.62 17.35 -0.76
N ARG A 299 -3.04 18.33 -1.58
CA ARG A 299 -3.19 19.72 -1.14
C ARG A 299 -4.45 19.93 -0.30
N GLY A 300 -5.56 19.28 -0.67
CA GLY A 300 -6.82 19.34 0.07
C GLY A 300 -6.87 18.42 1.29
N GLY A 301 -5.91 17.50 1.44
CA GLY A 301 -5.81 16.59 2.57
C GLY A 301 -6.93 15.54 2.57
N ARG A 302 -7.27 14.98 1.41
CA ARG A 302 -8.37 14.01 1.25
C ARG A 302 -7.97 12.85 0.32
N VAL A 303 -8.57 11.68 0.50
CA VAL A 303 -8.54 10.56 -0.44
C VAL A 303 -9.92 10.36 -1.01
N GLY A 304 -10.05 10.28 -2.33
CA GLY A 304 -11.24 9.80 -3.01
C GLY A 304 -11.14 8.32 -3.34
N PHE A 305 -12.25 7.61 -3.30
CA PHE A 305 -12.40 6.25 -3.82
C PHE A 305 -13.52 6.26 -4.86
N ILE A 306 -13.23 5.72 -6.05
CA ILE A 306 -14.19 5.52 -7.13
C ILE A 306 -14.28 4.02 -7.40
N PRO A 307 -15.28 3.31 -6.85
CA PRO A 307 -15.42 1.88 -7.10
C PRO A 307 -15.75 1.59 -8.58
N GLY A 308 -15.20 0.47 -9.08
CA GLY A 308 -15.34 -0.06 -10.44
C GLY A 308 -14.98 0.89 -11.60
N SER A 309 -14.11 1.86 -11.35
CA SER A 309 -13.54 2.73 -12.39
C SER A 309 -12.30 2.15 -13.08
N CYS A 310 -11.74 1.08 -12.52
CA CYS A 310 -10.77 0.17 -13.15
C CYS A 310 -11.49 -1.12 -13.58
#